data_AF-A0A1M6S0L2-F1
#
_entry.id   AF-A0A1M6S0L2-F1
#
_cell.length_a   1.000
_cell.length_b   1.000
_cell.length_c   1.000
_cell.angle_alpha   90.00
_cell.angle_beta   90.00
_cell.angle_gamma   90.00
#
_symmetry.space_group_name_H-M   'P 1'
#
loop_
_entity.id
_entity.type
_entity.pdbx_description
1 polymer ?
#
loop_
_entity_poly.entity_id
_entity_poly.type
_entity_poly.pdbx_seq_one_letter_code
_entity_poly.pdbx_strand_id
1 'polypeptide(L)'
;MNKPNKIIIHHSLTKDGKTVSWKAIRNYHRSKGWKDIGYHWGIELVGDEYEIFKGRNENEVGAHTKGQNSSSIGICLVGNFDIDEPPKAQLYKLIELIRDIWSRYGQLPVYMHNQFASYKSCPGKKFPYNWLLNELKSGENKEGNNDFKLAINKLAEKGVINSPDYWIKNDLYKTKYVRELIKKFANKIG
;
A
#
# COMPACT_ATOMS: atom_id res chain seq x y z
N MET A 1 24.08 9.09 1.07
CA MET A 1 22.88 8.93 1.93
C MET A 1 21.66 9.30 1.11
N ASN A 2 20.54 8.59 1.30
CA ASN A 2 19.28 8.90 0.62
C ASN A 2 18.61 10.11 1.30
N LYS A 3 18.02 11.00 0.51
CA LYS A 3 17.22 12.15 0.98
C LYS A 3 15.87 12.12 0.26
N PRO A 4 14.92 11.28 0.70
CA PRO A 4 13.66 11.10 -0.01
C PRO A 4 12.87 12.39 -0.16
N ASN A 5 12.46 12.69 -1.39
CA ASN A 5 11.48 13.74 -1.68
C ASN A 5 10.28 13.23 -2.48
N LYS A 6 10.18 11.91 -2.68
CA LYS A 6 9.12 11.24 -3.41
C LYS A 6 9.08 9.74 -3.11
N ILE A 7 7.94 9.12 -3.38
CA ILE A 7 7.74 7.67 -3.36
C ILE A 7 7.59 7.20 -4.81
N ILE A 8 8.22 6.08 -5.19
CA ILE A 8 8.11 5.50 -6.53
C ILE A 8 7.58 4.07 -6.42
N ILE A 9 6.45 3.81 -7.07
CA ILE A 9 5.76 2.51 -7.05
C ILE A 9 6.25 1.62 -8.19
N HIS A 10 6.49 0.36 -7.86
CA HIS A 10 6.94 -0.70 -8.75
C HIS A 10 6.04 -1.93 -8.65
N HIS A 11 6.09 -2.75 -9.69
CA HIS A 11 5.72 -4.16 -9.60
C HIS A 11 6.94 -5.05 -9.81
N SER A 12 6.83 -6.31 -9.43
CA SER A 12 7.90 -7.31 -9.62
C SER A 12 7.98 -7.89 -11.04
N LEU A 13 6.97 -7.69 -11.90
CA LEU A 13 6.76 -8.41 -13.17
C LEU A 13 6.66 -9.94 -13.02
N THR A 14 6.33 -10.42 -11.83
CA THR A 14 6.15 -11.85 -11.55
C THR A 14 4.73 -12.13 -11.12
N LYS A 15 4.21 -13.34 -11.36
CA LYS A 15 2.92 -13.72 -10.77
C LYS A 15 3.10 -13.78 -9.25
N ASP A 16 2.26 -13.07 -8.52
CA ASP A 16 2.20 -13.19 -7.07
C ASP A 16 1.66 -14.59 -6.74
N GLY A 17 2.48 -15.39 -6.06
CA GLY A 17 2.24 -16.82 -5.88
C GLY A 17 3.38 -17.48 -5.12
N LYS A 18 3.18 -18.73 -4.68
CA LYS A 18 4.07 -19.45 -3.73
C LYS A 18 5.56 -19.48 -4.10
N THR A 19 5.93 -19.25 -5.36
CA THR A 19 7.31 -19.38 -5.87
C THR A 19 8.10 -18.07 -5.90
N VAL A 20 7.46 -16.89 -5.94
CA VAL A 20 8.17 -15.61 -5.91
C VAL A 20 7.88 -14.91 -4.60
N SER A 21 8.90 -14.88 -3.74
CA SER A 21 8.86 -14.15 -2.49
C SER A 21 9.80 -12.95 -2.46
N TRP A 22 9.59 -12.07 -1.51
CA TRP A 22 10.49 -10.97 -1.20
C TRP A 22 11.93 -11.45 -1.00
N LYS A 23 12.08 -12.61 -0.35
CA LYS A 23 13.38 -13.28 -0.19
C LYS A 23 13.97 -13.72 -1.54
N ALA A 24 13.15 -14.28 -2.43
CA ALA A 24 13.59 -14.67 -3.77
C ALA A 24 14.04 -13.44 -4.59
N ILE A 25 13.29 -12.34 -4.56
CA ILE A 25 13.64 -11.08 -5.22
C ILE A 25 14.97 -10.52 -4.67
N ARG A 26 15.15 -10.56 -3.34
CA ARG A 26 16.40 -10.16 -2.68
C ARG A 26 17.58 -11.01 -3.14
N ASN A 27 17.41 -12.33 -3.18
CA ASN A 27 18.45 -13.26 -3.64
C ASN A 27 18.81 -13.03 -5.11
N TYR A 28 17.81 -12.79 -5.97
CA TYR A 28 18.03 -12.48 -7.38
C TYR A 28 18.81 -11.17 -7.57
N HIS A 29 18.48 -10.10 -6.84
CA HIS A 29 19.25 -8.86 -6.91
C HIS A 29 20.69 -9.05 -6.42
N ARG A 30 20.90 -9.83 -5.35
CA ARG A 30 22.24 -10.16 -4.87
C ARG A 30 23.04 -10.98 -5.87
N SER A 31 22.43 -11.93 -6.58
CA SER A 31 23.11 -12.68 -7.64
C SER A 31 23.49 -11.81 -8.86
N LYS A 32 22.84 -10.65 -9.03
CA LYS A 32 23.25 -9.60 -9.98
C LYS A 32 24.36 -8.68 -9.45
N GLY A 33 24.95 -8.99 -8.29
CA GLY A 33 26.01 -8.21 -7.66
C GLY A 33 25.53 -6.99 -6.88
N TRP A 34 24.22 -6.86 -6.62
CA TRP A 34 23.72 -5.76 -5.81
C TRP A 34 23.94 -6.04 -4.33
N LYS A 35 24.23 -4.99 -3.55
CA LYS A 35 24.41 -5.08 -2.09
C LYS A 35 23.20 -5.71 -1.38
N ASP A 36 22.00 -5.33 -1.83
CA ASP A 36 20.73 -5.86 -1.36
C ASP A 36 19.65 -5.65 -2.43
N ILE A 37 18.42 -6.11 -2.14
CA ILE A 37 17.22 -5.81 -2.91
C ILE A 37 17.13 -4.31 -3.26
N GLY A 38 16.73 -3.97 -4.48
CA GLY A 38 16.80 -2.57 -4.94
C GLY A 38 15.78 -1.62 -4.33
N TYR A 39 14.75 -2.14 -3.67
CA TYR A 39 13.64 -1.40 -3.09
C TYR A 39 13.82 -1.19 -1.58
N HIS A 40 13.11 -0.23 -1.01
CA HIS A 40 13.07 -0.02 0.44
C HIS A 40 11.95 -0.84 1.09
N TRP A 41 10.86 -1.06 0.37
CA TRP A 41 9.70 -1.80 0.84
C TRP A 41 9.12 -2.72 -0.23
N GLY A 42 8.56 -3.84 0.22
CA GLY A 42 7.86 -4.84 -0.58
C GLY A 42 6.47 -5.10 -0.02
N ILE A 43 5.51 -5.46 -0.87
CA ILE A 43 4.18 -5.94 -0.45
C ILE A 43 3.91 -7.25 -1.18
N GLU A 44 3.75 -8.33 -0.43
CA GLU A 44 3.64 -9.71 -0.91
C GLU A 44 2.46 -10.42 -0.23
N LEU A 45 1.83 -11.37 -0.92
CA LEU A 45 0.87 -12.28 -0.32
C LEU A 45 1.59 -13.39 0.47
N VAL A 46 1.34 -13.48 1.78
CA VAL A 46 1.85 -14.55 2.65
C VAL A 46 0.67 -15.30 3.27
N GLY A 47 0.54 -16.57 2.88
CA GLY A 47 -0.68 -17.33 3.18
C GLY A 47 -1.86 -16.70 2.46
N ASP A 48 -2.81 -16.19 3.24
CA ASP A 48 -4.05 -15.56 2.74
C ASP A 48 -4.07 -14.03 2.94
N GLU A 49 -2.99 -13.44 3.45
CA GLU A 49 -2.92 -12.01 3.78
C GLU A 49 -1.74 -11.30 3.09
N TYR A 50 -1.92 -10.01 2.79
CA TYR A 50 -0.85 -9.18 2.22
C TYR A 50 -0.02 -8.54 3.33
N GLU A 51 1.29 -8.71 3.25
CA GLU A 51 2.24 -8.25 4.26
C GLU A 51 3.26 -7.26 3.70
N ILE A 52 3.72 -6.35 4.56
CA ILE A 52 4.75 -5.35 4.23
C ILE A 52 6.12 -5.87 4.65
N PHE A 53 7.07 -5.90 3.71
CA PHE A 53 8.42 -6.37 3.94
C PHE A 53 9.46 -5.27 3.78
N LYS A 54 10.42 -5.26 4.70
CA LYS A 54 11.56 -4.34 4.65
C LYS A 54 12.62 -4.79 3.64
N GLY A 55 13.03 -3.87 2.80
CA GLY A 55 14.16 -3.95 1.88
C GLY A 55 15.39 -3.23 2.45
N ARG A 56 15.96 -2.31 1.66
CA ARG A 56 16.98 -1.37 2.13
C ARG A 56 16.40 -0.41 3.16
N ASN A 57 17.24 0.09 4.07
CA ASN A 57 16.84 1.17 4.97
C ASN A 57 16.51 2.43 4.17
N GLU A 58 15.51 3.21 4.59
CA GLU A 58 15.05 4.41 3.86
C GLU A 58 16.13 5.50 3.75
N ASN A 59 17.14 5.51 4.63
CA ASN A 59 18.31 6.40 4.58
C ASN A 59 19.45 5.89 3.66
N GLU A 60 19.34 4.66 3.16
CA GLU A 60 20.28 4.05 2.21
C GLU A 60 19.83 4.30 0.78
N VAL A 61 20.78 4.53 -0.14
CA VAL A 61 20.46 4.75 -1.56
C VAL A 61 19.90 3.46 -2.16
N GLY A 62 18.74 3.55 -2.80
CA GLY A 62 18.08 2.44 -3.49
C GLY A 62 18.81 1.98 -4.76
N ALA A 63 18.25 0.98 -5.43
CA ALA A 63 18.65 0.54 -6.78
C ALA A 63 17.44 0.23 -7.67
N HIS A 64 16.34 0.94 -7.48
CA HIS A 64 15.06 0.66 -8.13
C HIS A 64 14.74 1.55 -9.33
N THR A 65 15.24 2.78 -9.37
CA THR A 65 14.96 3.75 -10.45
C THR A 65 16.21 4.58 -10.76
N LYS A 66 16.81 4.34 -11.94
CA LYS A 66 18.01 5.05 -12.39
C LYS A 66 17.77 6.58 -12.36
N GLY A 67 18.71 7.32 -11.79
CA GLY A 67 18.60 8.78 -11.63
C GLY A 67 17.72 9.26 -10.47
N GLN A 68 16.95 8.38 -9.82
CA GLN A 68 16.04 8.76 -8.71
C GLN A 68 16.41 8.10 -7.37
N ASN A 69 17.29 7.11 -7.36
CA ASN A 69 17.62 6.27 -6.19
C ASN A 69 18.10 7.02 -4.93
N SER A 70 18.72 8.18 -5.06
CA SER A 70 19.24 8.97 -3.94
C SER A 70 18.25 9.99 -3.38
N SER A 71 17.07 10.10 -3.97
CA SER A 71 16.02 11.06 -3.60
C SER A 71 14.63 10.44 -3.52
N SER A 72 14.51 9.12 -3.38
CA SER A 72 13.21 8.46 -3.39
C SER A 72 13.13 7.21 -2.50
N ILE A 73 11.91 6.89 -2.10
CA ILE A 73 11.55 5.61 -1.49
C ILE A 73 10.86 4.74 -2.55
N GLY A 74 11.54 3.71 -3.04
CA GLY A 74 10.94 2.66 -3.87
C GLY A 74 10.14 1.63 -3.07
N ILE A 75 8.87 1.44 -3.47
CA ILE A 75 7.96 0.39 -2.96
C ILE A 75 7.65 -0.58 -4.12
N CYS A 76 7.82 -1.88 -3.89
CA CYS A 76 7.51 -2.91 -4.89
C CYS A 76 6.33 -3.77 -4.45
N LEU A 77 5.30 -3.85 -5.28
CA LEU A 77 4.21 -4.80 -5.12
C LEU A 77 4.59 -6.08 -5.88
N VAL A 78 4.60 -7.22 -5.20
CA VAL A 78 4.78 -8.52 -5.85
C VAL A 78 3.53 -8.79 -6.71
N GLY A 79 3.73 -9.16 -7.97
CA GLY A 79 2.67 -9.15 -8.98
C GLY A 79 3.11 -8.63 -10.35
N ASN A 80 2.27 -8.94 -11.36
CA ASN A 80 2.42 -8.51 -12.74
C ASN A 80 1.16 -7.75 -13.18
N PHE A 81 1.16 -6.44 -12.92
CA PHE A 81 0.02 -5.59 -13.24
C PHE A 81 -0.02 -5.07 -14.68
N ASP A 82 0.74 -5.67 -15.59
CA ASP A 82 0.42 -5.58 -17.02
C ASP A 82 -0.73 -6.51 -17.40
N ILE A 83 -0.94 -7.58 -16.62
CA ILE A 83 -1.94 -8.62 -16.90
C ILE A 83 -3.20 -8.41 -16.06
N ASP A 84 -3.07 -8.18 -14.75
CA ASP A 84 -4.20 -8.05 -13.81
C ASP A 84 -4.09 -6.79 -12.97
N GLU A 85 -5.20 -6.25 -12.47
CA GLU A 85 -5.11 -5.19 -11.45
C GLU A 85 -4.55 -5.74 -10.13
N PRO A 86 -3.79 -4.95 -9.35
CA PRO A 86 -3.41 -5.35 -8.01
C PRO A 86 -4.66 -5.61 -7.14
N PRO A 87 -4.73 -6.71 -6.38
CA PRO A 87 -5.84 -6.96 -5.48
C PRO A 87 -6.06 -5.81 -4.50
N LYS A 88 -7.34 -5.51 -4.16
CA LYS A 88 -7.67 -4.38 -3.28
C LYS A 88 -6.98 -4.48 -1.91
N ALA A 89 -6.84 -5.69 -1.36
CA ALA A 89 -6.11 -5.90 -0.10
C ALA A 89 -4.65 -5.44 -0.18
N GLN A 90 -3.95 -5.74 -1.28
CA GLN A 90 -2.58 -5.28 -1.53
C GLN A 90 -2.51 -3.75 -1.66
N LEU A 91 -3.46 -3.15 -2.36
CA LEU A 91 -3.56 -1.69 -2.50
C LEU A 91 -3.83 -0.99 -1.17
N TYR A 92 -4.59 -1.59 -0.26
CA TYR A 92 -4.80 -1.04 1.07
C TYR A 92 -3.53 -1.10 1.93
N LYS A 93 -2.76 -2.19 1.84
CA LYS A 93 -1.42 -2.27 2.44
C LYS A 93 -0.46 -1.21 1.88
N LEU A 94 -0.57 -0.90 0.59
CA LEU A 94 0.18 0.19 -0.02
C LEU A 94 -0.21 1.56 0.56
N ILE A 95 -1.50 1.82 0.75
CA ILE A 95 -1.99 3.07 1.36
C ILE A 95 -1.51 3.20 2.81
N GLU A 96 -1.60 2.12 3.60
CA GLU A 96 -1.07 2.03 4.96
C GLU A 96 0.42 2.41 4.99
N LEU A 97 1.22 1.77 4.15
CA LEU A 97 2.66 2.03 4.08
C LEU A 97 2.98 3.46 3.63
N ILE A 98 2.28 4.00 2.63
CA ILE A 98 2.51 5.38 2.17
C ILE A 98 2.20 6.38 3.30
N ARG A 99 1.13 6.16 4.08
CA ARG A 99 0.79 7.03 5.21
C ARG A 99 1.80 6.93 6.36
N ASP A 100 2.29 5.73 6.64
CA ASP A 100 3.38 5.52 7.59
C ASP A 100 4.65 6.29 7.16
N ILE A 101 5.04 6.19 5.89
CA ILE A 101 6.14 6.97 5.32
C ILE A 101 5.87 8.48 5.44
N TRP A 102 4.65 8.93 5.14
CA TRP A 102 4.28 10.34 5.28
C TRP A 102 4.36 10.86 6.71
N SER A 103 4.10 10.02 7.71
CA SER A 103 4.27 10.41 9.11
C SER A 103 5.74 10.71 9.48
N ARG A 104 6.70 10.10 8.77
CA ARG A 104 8.15 10.28 8.97
C ARG A 104 8.77 11.38 8.10
N TYR A 105 8.25 11.56 6.88
CA TYR A 105 8.88 12.40 5.84
C TYR A 105 8.00 13.55 5.32
N GLY A 106 6.77 13.70 5.83
CA GLY A 106 5.75 14.58 5.25
C GLY A 106 5.10 13.97 4.01
N GLN A 107 4.13 14.68 3.43
CA GLN A 107 3.34 14.21 2.28
C GLN A 107 4.14 14.18 0.97
N LEU A 108 5.08 13.25 0.88
CA LEU A 108 5.90 13.03 -0.31
C LEU A 108 4.99 12.69 -1.51
N PRO A 109 5.20 13.32 -2.68
CA PRO A 109 4.47 12.95 -3.89
C PRO A 109 4.76 11.49 -4.27
N VAL A 110 3.72 10.80 -4.72
CA VAL A 110 3.77 9.40 -5.15
C VAL A 110 3.79 9.36 -6.68
N TYR A 111 4.72 8.61 -7.25
CA TYR A 111 4.88 8.44 -8.69
C TYR A 111 4.96 6.96 -9.08
N MET A 112 4.71 6.69 -10.35
CA MET A 112 4.97 5.41 -11.01
C MET A 112 6.39 5.38 -11.60
N HIS A 113 7.01 4.20 -11.67
CA HIS A 113 8.34 4.06 -12.26
C HIS A 113 8.39 4.53 -13.73
N ASN A 114 7.37 4.21 -14.54
CA ASN A 114 7.30 4.62 -15.95
C ASN A 114 7.34 6.15 -16.16
N GLN A 115 6.98 6.96 -15.16
CA GLN A 115 7.09 8.42 -15.23
C GLN A 115 8.54 8.90 -15.24
N PHE A 116 9.49 8.07 -14.81
CA PHE A 116 10.94 8.33 -14.86
C PHE A 116 11.69 7.40 -15.84
N ALA A 117 11.01 6.39 -16.37
CA ALA A 117 11.53 5.41 -17.30
C ALA A 117 10.43 5.00 -18.29
N SER A 118 10.07 5.90 -19.20
CA SER A 118 8.90 5.77 -20.10
C SER A 118 8.89 4.53 -20.98
N TYR A 119 10.05 3.94 -21.24
CA TYR A 119 10.20 2.67 -21.96
C TYR A 119 9.82 1.43 -21.13
N LYS A 120 9.44 1.59 -19.86
CA LYS A 120 8.97 0.52 -18.96
C LYS A 120 7.47 0.65 -18.71
N SER A 121 6.78 -0.47 -18.57
CA SER A 121 5.37 -0.50 -18.16
C SER A 121 5.16 -0.32 -16.65
N CYS A 122 6.18 -0.62 -15.84
CA CYS A 122 6.17 -0.61 -14.38
C CYS A 122 5.57 0.68 -13.77
N PRO A 123 4.64 0.60 -12.80
CA PRO A 123 4.19 -0.59 -12.06
C PRO A 123 3.13 -1.45 -12.77
N GLY A 124 2.88 -1.23 -14.06
CA GLY A 124 2.01 -2.06 -14.89
C GLY A 124 0.87 -1.26 -15.50
N LYS A 125 0.44 -1.66 -16.71
CA LYS A 125 -0.61 -0.98 -17.48
C LYS A 125 -1.96 -0.93 -16.77
N LYS A 126 -2.25 -1.90 -15.90
CA LYS A 126 -3.49 -1.97 -15.11
C LYS A 126 -3.34 -1.45 -13.68
N PHE A 127 -2.21 -0.83 -13.33
CA PHE A 127 -2.04 -0.25 -12.00
C PHE A 127 -2.99 0.96 -11.81
N PRO A 128 -3.86 0.99 -10.78
CA PRO A 128 -4.93 1.98 -10.66
C PRO A 128 -4.41 3.28 -10.00
N TYR A 129 -3.51 3.98 -10.68
CA TYR A 129 -2.79 5.14 -10.13
C TYR A 129 -3.70 6.29 -9.68
N ASN A 130 -4.67 6.70 -10.51
CA ASN A 130 -5.59 7.79 -10.15
C ASN A 130 -6.47 7.43 -8.94
N TRP A 131 -6.91 6.18 -8.86
CA TRP A 131 -7.66 5.69 -7.70
C TRP A 131 -6.80 5.75 -6.43
N LEU A 132 -5.53 5.32 -6.50
CA LEU A 132 -4.61 5.39 -5.36
C LEU A 132 -4.45 6.84 -4.87
N LEU A 133 -4.20 7.78 -5.77
CA LEU A 133 -4.06 9.19 -5.41
C LEU A 133 -5.34 9.76 -4.77
N ASN A 134 -6.51 9.38 -5.27
CA ASN A 134 -7.79 9.80 -4.70
C ASN A 134 -8.02 9.21 -3.29
N GLU A 135 -7.69 7.93 -3.09
CA GLU A 135 -7.84 7.30 -1.77
C GLU A 135 -6.87 7.89 -0.73
N LEU A 136 -5.64 8.22 -1.15
CA LEU A 136 -4.66 8.91 -0.31
C LEU A 136 -5.18 10.28 0.16
N LYS A 137 -5.78 11.07 -0.74
CA LYS A 137 -6.41 12.36 -0.42
C LYS A 137 -7.65 12.22 0.47
N SER A 138 -8.51 11.23 0.19
CA SER A 138 -9.79 11.08 0.89
C SER A 138 -9.67 10.65 2.36
N GLY A 139 -8.51 10.12 2.77
CA GLY A 139 -8.21 9.81 4.17
C GLY A 139 -8.08 11.03 5.08
N GLU A 140 -8.13 12.24 4.54
CA GLU A 140 -8.08 13.50 5.28
C GLU A 140 -9.47 13.99 5.76
N ASN A 141 -10.56 13.33 5.34
CA ASN A 141 -11.91 13.71 5.72
C ASN A 141 -12.27 13.25 7.14
N LYS A 142 -12.00 14.13 8.12
CA LYS A 142 -12.39 13.98 9.53
C LYS A 142 -13.91 13.79 9.75
N GLU A 143 -14.76 14.18 8.81
CA GLU A 143 -16.22 14.00 8.89
C GLU A 143 -16.65 12.52 8.79
N GLY A 144 -15.97 11.71 7.97
CA GLY A 144 -16.34 10.30 7.77
C GLY A 144 -16.10 9.39 8.97
N ASN A 145 -15.29 9.85 9.94
CA ASN A 145 -14.98 9.10 11.16
C ASN A 145 -16.09 9.24 12.20
N ASN A 146 -16.79 10.38 12.25
CA ASN A 146 -17.86 10.61 13.22
C ASN A 146 -19.09 9.75 12.89
N ASP A 147 -19.52 9.73 11.62
CA ASP A 147 -20.64 8.90 11.16
C ASP A 147 -20.35 7.39 11.27
N PHE A 148 -19.11 6.98 11.03
CA PHE A 148 -18.71 5.59 11.19
C PHE A 148 -18.73 5.17 12.66
N LYS A 149 -18.21 6.01 13.55
CA LYS A 149 -18.26 5.77 14.99
C LYS A 149 -19.70 5.69 15.51
N LEU A 150 -20.57 6.58 15.02
CA LEU A 150 -22.00 6.54 15.32
C LEU A 150 -22.66 5.25 14.83
N ALA A 151 -22.38 4.83 13.59
CA ALA A 151 -22.90 3.58 13.03
C ALA A 151 -22.45 2.36 13.85
N ILE A 152 -21.17 2.29 14.23
CA ILE A 152 -20.65 1.21 15.08
C ILE A 152 -21.34 1.18 16.44
N ASN A 153 -21.49 2.33 17.10
CA ASN A 153 -22.17 2.40 18.39
C ASN A 153 -23.64 1.94 18.27
N LYS A 154 -24.34 2.36 17.21
CA LYS A 154 -25.72 1.93 16.93
C LYS A 154 -25.84 0.42 16.73
N LEU A 155 -24.90 -0.20 16.00
CA LEU A 155 -24.87 -1.65 15.83
C LEU A 155 -24.62 -2.39 17.16
N ALA A 156 -23.78 -1.83 18.03
CA ALA A 156 -23.49 -2.39 19.35
C ALA A 156 -24.71 -2.28 20.28
N GLU A 157 -25.41 -1.14 20.30
CA GLU A 157 -26.66 -0.96 21.05
C GLU A 157 -27.76 -1.94 20.64
N LYS A 158 -27.80 -2.30 19.35
CA LYS A 158 -28.73 -3.30 18.81
C LYS A 158 -28.26 -4.75 18.96
N GLY A 159 -27.10 -4.98 19.59
CA GLY A 159 -26.54 -6.32 19.81
C GLY A 159 -26.06 -7.03 18.54
N VAL A 160 -25.91 -6.31 17.42
CA VAL A 160 -25.44 -6.89 16.14
C VAL A 160 -23.94 -7.18 16.19
N ILE A 161 -23.18 -6.29 16.85
CA ILE A 161 -21.73 -6.44 17.03
C ILE A 161 -21.37 -6.30 18.50
N ASN A 162 -20.31 -7.00 18.88
CA ASN A 162 -19.70 -6.86 20.20
C ASN A 162 -18.44 -5.99 20.11
N SER A 163 -18.10 -5.34 21.22
CA SER A 163 -16.85 -4.58 21.39
C SER A 163 -16.66 -3.43 20.38
N PRO A 164 -17.50 -2.39 20.40
CA PRO A 164 -17.43 -1.25 19.45
C PRO A 164 -16.04 -0.61 19.38
N ASP A 165 -15.30 -0.60 20.49
CA ASP A 165 -13.91 -0.14 20.55
C ASP A 165 -12.97 -0.90 19.61
N TYR A 166 -13.12 -2.21 19.48
CA TYR A 166 -12.38 -2.99 18.47
C TYR A 166 -12.69 -2.46 17.07
N TRP A 167 -13.94 -2.07 16.84
CA TRP A 167 -14.36 -1.63 15.54
C TRP A 167 -13.94 -0.19 15.21
N ILE A 168 -13.78 0.67 16.20
CA ILE A 168 -13.40 2.09 16.07
C ILE A 168 -11.88 2.25 16.06
N LYS A 169 -11.16 1.55 16.95
CA LYS A 169 -9.71 1.70 17.12
C LYS A 169 -8.91 1.00 16.02
N ASN A 170 -9.48 -0.03 15.39
CA ASN A 170 -8.81 -0.80 14.34
C ASN A 170 -8.98 -0.18 12.94
N ASP A 171 -8.70 1.12 12.84
CA ASP A 171 -9.00 1.98 11.69
C ASP A 171 -8.15 1.66 10.43
N LEU A 172 -7.04 0.93 10.60
CA LEU A 172 -6.08 0.57 9.55
C LEU A 172 -6.57 -0.56 8.62
N TYR A 173 -7.41 -1.47 9.13
CA TYR A 173 -7.77 -2.71 8.42
C TYR A 173 -9.18 -2.70 7.81
N LYS A 174 -9.92 -1.60 8.02
CA LYS A 174 -11.30 -1.49 7.56
C LYS A 174 -11.37 -0.74 6.27
N THR A 175 -11.45 -1.51 5.20
CA THR A 175 -11.66 -1.00 3.85
C THR A 175 -12.84 -0.02 3.85
N LYS A 176 -12.77 0.99 2.99
CA LYS A 176 -13.87 1.95 2.75
C LYS A 176 -15.19 1.22 2.48
N TYR A 177 -15.13 0.08 1.78
CA TYR A 177 -16.30 -0.76 1.53
C TYR A 177 -16.93 -1.30 2.82
N VAL A 178 -16.15 -1.86 3.74
CA VAL A 178 -16.66 -2.37 5.04
C VAL A 178 -17.25 -1.23 5.86
N ARG A 179 -16.60 -0.06 5.88
CA ARG A 179 -17.13 1.13 6.57
C ARG A 179 -18.48 1.57 5.98
N GLU A 180 -18.59 1.65 4.66
CA GLU A 180 -19.85 2.02 3.99
C GLU A 180 -20.94 0.96 4.14
N LEU A 181 -20.58 -0.32 4.13
CA LEU A 181 -21.53 -1.41 4.39
C LEU A 181 -22.08 -1.33 5.81
N ILE A 182 -21.22 -1.08 6.80
CA ILE A 182 -21.61 -0.88 8.21
C ILE A 182 -22.55 0.31 8.35
N LYS A 183 -22.24 1.45 7.73
CA LYS A 183 -23.13 2.62 7.74
C LYS A 183 -24.50 2.30 7.12
N LYS A 184 -24.51 1.64 5.95
CA LYS A 184 -25.76 1.22 5.28
C LYS A 184 -26.57 0.25 6.14
N PHE A 185 -25.91 -0.70 6.80
CA PHE A 185 -26.57 -1.67 7.66
C PHE A 185 -27.15 -0.99 8.90
N ALA A 186 -26.40 -0.10 9.54
CA ALA A 186 -26.85 0.72 10.67
C ALA A 186 -28.08 1.58 10.32
N ASN A 187 -28.16 2.09 9.09
CA ASN A 187 -29.32 2.86 8.62
C ASN A 187 -30.56 1.99 8.40
N LYS A 188 -30.40 0.72 8.01
CA LYS A 188 -31.52 -0.21 7.78
C LYS A 188 -32.13 -0.78 9.06
N ILE A 189 -31.37 -0.80 10.14
CA ILE A 189 -31.87 -1.23 11.46
C ILE A 189 -32.34 -0.04 12.32
N GLY A 190 -32.45 1.14 11.71
CA GLY A 190 -33.08 2.34 12.24
C GLY A 190 -34.57 2.33 11.99
#